data_AF-A0A366DMF4-F1
#
_entry.id   AF-A0A366DMF4-F1
#
_cell.length_a   1.000
_cell.length_b   1.000
_cell.length_c   1.000
_cell.angle_alpha   90.00
_cell.angle_beta   90.00
_cell.angle_gamma   90.00
#
_symmetry.space_group_name_H-M   'P 1'
#
loop_
_entity.id
_entity.type
_entity.pdbx_description
1 polymer ?
#
loop_
_entity_poly.entity_id
_entity_poly.type
_entity_poly.pdbx_seq_one_letter_code
_entity_poly.pdbx_strand_id
1 'polypeptide(L)'
;MAWLRCSALARYSLMIMLFIFPETLLVACLCGFADAIRFRSVLKIRPVILVVLFGQIFAYMLALWMLSLDPYFDDNGTLTRIEGRQLWFWALEIGGWFAIVLVPALLVIRFLLQRALRTIR
;
A
#
# COMPACT_ATOMS: atom_id res chain seq x y z
N MET A 1 -9.96 -17.46 -14.91
CA MET A 1 -8.59 -17.42 -14.33
C MET A 1 -7.46 -17.69 -15.36
N ALA A 2 -7.44 -17.02 -16.51
CA ALA A 2 -6.47 -17.27 -17.60
C ALA A 2 -5.10 -16.55 -17.45
N TRP A 3 -4.97 -15.65 -16.47
CA TRP A 3 -3.78 -14.81 -16.27
C TRP A 3 -2.63 -15.51 -15.51
N LEU A 4 -2.90 -16.63 -14.81
CA LEU A 4 -1.89 -17.38 -14.04
C LEU A 4 -0.92 -18.21 -14.90
N ARG A 5 -1.12 -18.28 -16.22
CA ARG A 5 -0.22 -19.01 -17.14
C ARG A 5 1.00 -18.19 -17.62
N CYS A 6 1.04 -16.88 -17.37
CA CYS A 6 2.13 -16.04 -17.83
C CYS A 6 3.30 -16.00 -16.81
N SER A 7 4.30 -16.85 -17.06
CA SER A 7 5.67 -16.80 -16.52
C SER A 7 5.85 -17.07 -15.01
N ALA A 8 6.85 -17.89 -14.68
CA ALA A 8 7.29 -18.09 -13.29
C ALA A 8 7.65 -16.76 -12.61
N LEU A 9 8.12 -15.78 -13.38
CA LEU A 9 8.49 -14.44 -12.92
C LEU A 9 7.32 -13.67 -12.28
N ALA A 10 6.12 -13.77 -12.86
CA ALA A 10 4.92 -13.17 -12.26
C ALA A 10 4.60 -13.84 -10.92
N ARG A 11 4.67 -15.17 -10.83
CA ARG A 11 4.46 -15.88 -9.55
C ARG A 11 5.44 -15.47 -8.46
N TYR A 12 6.72 -15.26 -8.80
CA TYR A 12 7.69 -14.79 -7.83
C TYR A 12 7.46 -13.33 -7.43
N SER A 13 7.10 -12.44 -8.35
CA SER A 13 6.79 -11.05 -8.00
C SER A 13 5.58 -10.93 -7.08
N LEU A 14 4.57 -11.79 -7.28
CA LEU A 14 3.37 -11.90 -6.43
C LEU A 14 3.75 -12.28 -4.99
N MET A 15 4.57 -13.32 -4.81
CA MET A 15 4.99 -13.76 -3.47
C MET A 15 5.85 -12.71 -2.77
N ILE A 16 6.69 -11.98 -3.49
CA ILE A 16 7.56 -10.97 -2.91
C ILE A 16 6.76 -9.79 -2.35
N MET A 17 5.73 -9.29 -3.05
CA MET A 17 4.93 -8.14 -2.57
C MET A 17 4.15 -8.46 -1.30
N LEU A 18 3.71 -9.70 -1.14
CA LEU A 18 3.04 -10.18 0.07
C LEU A 18 3.91 -10.06 1.33
N PHE A 19 5.23 -10.09 1.20
CA PHE A 19 6.15 -9.88 2.33
C PHE A 19 6.61 -8.42 2.42
N ILE A 20 7.02 -7.81 1.30
CA ILE A 20 7.56 -6.45 1.30
C ILE A 20 6.53 -5.43 1.80
N PHE A 21 5.28 -5.54 1.38
CA PHE A 21 4.26 -4.55 1.75
C PHE A 21 4.03 -4.50 3.28
N PRO A 22 3.69 -5.62 3.97
CA PRO A 22 3.52 -5.59 5.42
C PRO A 22 4.84 -5.31 6.18
N GLU A 23 6.00 -5.74 5.67
CA GLU A 23 7.29 -5.42 6.30
C GLU A 23 7.56 -3.91 6.27
N THR A 24 7.35 -3.25 5.13
CA THR A 24 7.55 -1.80 5.03
C THR A 24 6.56 -1.02 5.89
N LEU A 25 5.32 -1.52 6.01
CA LEU A 25 4.31 -0.96 6.93
C LEU A 25 4.77 -1.09 8.37
N LEU A 26 5.24 -2.28 8.76
CA LEU A 26 5.74 -2.55 10.10
C LEU A 26 6.93 -1.65 10.44
N VAL A 27 7.90 -1.51 9.52
CA VAL A 27 9.06 -0.63 9.71
C VAL A 27 8.62 0.83 9.86
N ALA A 28 7.69 1.31 9.03
CA ALA A 28 7.16 2.67 9.14
C ALA A 28 6.45 2.90 10.50
N CYS A 29 5.67 1.91 10.95
CA CYS A 29 5.03 1.92 12.27
C CYS A 29 6.06 1.95 13.41
N LEU A 30 7.10 1.11 13.35
CA LEU A 30 8.16 1.06 14.35
C LEU A 30 8.96 2.37 14.39
N CYS A 31 9.27 2.96 13.24
CA CYS A 31 9.92 4.27 13.18
C CYS A 31 9.03 5.38 13.77
N GLY A 32 7.74 5.38 13.45
CA GLY A 32 6.78 6.33 14.02
C GLY A 32 6.63 6.17 15.53
N PHE A 33 6.59 4.93 16.01
CA PHE A 33 6.53 4.61 17.43
C PHE A 33 7.81 5.01 18.16
N ALA A 34 8.98 4.75 17.58
CA ALA A 34 10.26 5.19 18.13
C ALA A 34 10.35 6.72 18.23
N ASP A 35 9.86 7.44 17.22
CA ASP A 35 9.75 8.91 17.27
C ASP A 35 8.80 9.35 18.40
N ALA A 36 7.62 8.73 18.50
CA ALA A 36 6.64 9.04 19.53
C ALA A 36 7.19 8.81 20.95
N ILE A 37 7.93 7.72 21.16
CA ILE A 37 8.61 7.44 22.44
C ILE A 37 9.69 8.48 22.72
N ARG A 38 10.58 8.72 21.75
CA ARG A 38 11.72 9.65 21.89
C ARG A 38 11.26 11.05 22.27
N PHE A 39 10.16 11.51 21.68
CA PHE A 39 9.63 12.84 21.90
C PHE A 39 8.47 12.90 22.91
N ARG A 40 8.09 11.75 23.51
CA ARG A 40 6.91 11.55 24.38
C ARG A 40 5.63 12.16 23.82
N SER A 41 5.50 12.20 22.50
CA SER A 41 4.38 12.85 21.82
C SER A 41 4.21 12.31 20.41
N VAL A 42 2.98 11.88 20.09
CA VAL A 42 2.59 11.39 18.76
C VAL A 42 2.58 12.53 17.72
N LEU A 43 2.39 13.78 18.16
CA LEU A 43 2.39 14.95 17.28
C LEU A 43 3.79 15.30 16.73
N LYS A 44 4.84 14.71 17.30
CA LYS A 44 6.22 14.95 16.90
C LYS A 44 6.77 13.89 15.94
N ILE A 45 5.93 12.97 15.47
CA ILE A 45 6.32 12.00 14.43
C ILE A 45 6.75 12.75 13.17
N ARG A 46 7.87 12.33 12.57
CA ARG A 46 8.38 12.96 11.36
C ARG A 46 7.33 12.92 10.25
N PRO A 47 7.06 14.05 9.55
CA PRO A 47 6.03 14.12 8.52
C PRO A 47 6.29 13.17 7.34
N VAL A 48 7.54 12.78 7.11
CA VAL A 48 7.88 11.76 6.10
C VAL A 48 7.28 10.40 6.48
N ILE A 49 7.36 10.00 7.75
CA ILE A 49 6.80 8.74 8.24
C ILE A 49 5.27 8.75 8.09
N LEU A 50 4.63 9.86 8.42
CA LEU A 50 3.19 10.02 8.23
C LEU A 50 2.76 9.89 6.77
N VAL A 51 3.52 10.45 5.83
CA VAL A 51 3.25 10.30 4.38
C VAL A 51 3.38 8.84 3.94
N VAL A 52 4.41 8.13 4.42
CA VAL A 52 4.58 6.71 4.10
C VAL A 52 3.43 5.88 4.65
N LEU A 53 3.07 6.05 5.93
CA LEU A 53 1.95 5.34 6.55
C LEU A 53 0.62 5.63 5.84
N PHE A 54 0.33 6.91 5.59
CA PHE A 54 -0.88 7.31 4.88
C PHE A 54 -0.93 6.73 3.47
N GLY A 55 0.18 6.82 2.72
CA GLY A 55 0.27 6.29 1.36
C GLY A 55 0.04 4.77 1.32
N GLN A 56 0.61 4.02 2.26
CA GLN A 56 0.40 2.57 2.32
C GLN A 56 -1.04 2.20 2.72
N ILE A 57 -1.61 2.85 3.73
CA ILE A 57 -3.00 2.62 4.14
C ILE A 57 -3.95 2.95 2.98
N PHE A 58 -3.73 4.08 2.31
CA PHE A 58 -4.55 4.49 1.18
C PHE A 58 -4.42 3.52 0.01
N ALA A 59 -3.21 3.07 -0.33
CA ALA A 59 -2.98 2.08 -1.38
C ALA A 59 -3.70 0.75 -1.09
N TYR A 60 -3.68 0.30 0.16
CA TYR A 60 -4.39 -0.90 0.59
C TYR A 60 -5.92 -0.73 0.53
N MET A 61 -6.44 0.40 1.00
CA MET A 61 -7.88 0.70 0.94
C MET A 61 -8.38 0.82 -0.50
N LEU A 62 -7.56 1.42 -1.38
CA LEU A 62 -7.86 1.50 -2.81
C LEU A 62 -7.93 0.11 -3.45
N ALA A 63 -6.97 -0.77 -3.12
CA ALA A 63 -6.99 -2.15 -3.60
C ALA A 63 -8.20 -2.93 -3.09
N LEU A 64 -8.53 -2.82 -1.79
CA LEU A 64 -9.75 -3.42 -1.22
C LEU A 64 -11.01 -2.90 -1.90
N TRP A 65 -11.10 -1.59 -2.14
CA TRP A 65 -12.26 -0.98 -2.80
C TRP A 65 -12.43 -1.49 -4.22
N MET A 66 -11.36 -1.54 -5.01
CA MET A 66 -11.39 -2.08 -6.38
C MET A 66 -11.79 -3.55 -6.40
N LEU A 67 -11.19 -4.38 -5.54
CA LEU A 67 -11.52 -5.81 -5.42
C LEU A 67 -12.93 -6.07 -4.90
N SER A 68 -13.49 -5.14 -4.12
CA SER A 68 -14.86 -5.26 -3.60
C SER A 68 -15.92 -4.88 -4.62
N LEU A 69 -15.55 -4.08 -5.63
CA LEU A 69 -16.44 -3.65 -6.71
C LEU A 69 -16.45 -4.60 -7.90
N ASP A 70 -15.39 -5.38 -8.11
CA ASP A 70 -15.27 -6.27 -9.26
C ASP A 70 -15.94 -7.64 -8.99
N PRO A 71 -17.04 -7.98 -9.66
CA PRO A 71 -17.58 -9.34 -9.62
C PRO A 71 -16.62 -10.29 -10.34
N TYR A 72 -16.06 -11.25 -9.61
CA TYR A 72 -15.20 -12.26 -10.21
C TYR A 72 -16.03 -13.43 -10.75
N PHE A 73 -15.59 -14.00 -11.87
CA PHE A 73 -16.18 -15.21 -12.45
C PHE A 73 -15.50 -16.44 -11.85
N ASP A 74 -16.25 -17.24 -11.11
CA ASP A 74 -15.79 -18.53 -10.62
C ASP A 74 -15.45 -19.46 -11.79
N ASP A 75 -14.64 -20.49 -11.55
CA ASP A 75 -14.27 -21.46 -12.59
C ASP A 75 -15.49 -22.22 -13.16
N ASN A 76 -16.62 -22.13 -12.46
CA ASN A 76 -17.92 -22.69 -12.81
C ASN A 76 -18.76 -21.75 -13.71
N GLY A 77 -18.24 -20.57 -14.07
CA GLY A 77 -18.95 -19.54 -14.85
C GLY A 77 -19.96 -18.71 -14.06
N THR A 78 -20.08 -18.94 -12.75
CA THR A 78 -20.98 -18.21 -11.87
C THR A 78 -20.32 -16.92 -11.36
N LEU A 79 -21.05 -15.80 -11.34
CA LEU A 79 -20.61 -14.61 -10.62
C LEU A 79 -20.62 -14.93 -9.12
N THR A 80 -19.43 -15.02 -8.52
CA THR A 80 -19.28 -15.21 -7.08
C THR A 80 -18.43 -14.08 -6.51
N ARG A 81 -18.76 -13.68 -5.28
CA ARG A 81 -17.97 -12.68 -4.57
C ARG A 81 -16.71 -13.37 -4.07
N ILE A 82 -15.54 -12.74 -4.26
CA ILE A 82 -14.27 -13.24 -3.72
C ILE A 82 -14.45 -13.49 -2.22
N GLU A 83 -14.13 -14.70 -1.77
CA GLU A 83 -14.21 -15.05 -0.36
C GLU A 83 -13.39 -14.07 0.48
N GLY A 84 -13.90 -13.67 1.64
CA GLY A 84 -13.26 -12.66 2.48
C GLY A 84 -11.79 -12.96 2.72
N ARG A 85 -11.43 -14.22 3.02
CA ARG A 85 -10.03 -14.63 3.23
C ARG A 85 -9.14 -14.34 2.01
N GLN A 86 -9.61 -14.65 0.80
CA GLN A 86 -8.86 -14.40 -0.43
C GLN A 86 -8.79 -12.90 -0.75
N LEU A 87 -9.84 -12.14 -0.43
CA LEU A 87 -9.90 -10.69 -0.64
C LEU A 87 -8.76 -9.95 0.07
N TRP A 88 -8.48 -10.29 1.34
CA TRP A 88 -7.37 -9.68 2.11
C TRP A 88 -6.01 -9.98 1.48
N PHE A 89 -5.79 -11.22 1.01
CA PHE A 89 -4.54 -11.60 0.35
C PHE A 89 -4.31 -10.84 -0.95
N TRP A 90 -5.32 -10.78 -1.82
CA TRP A 90 -5.25 -10.03 -3.08
C TRP A 90 -5.11 -8.52 -2.84
N ALA A 91 -5.74 -7.99 -1.79
CA ALA A 91 -5.63 -6.58 -1.46
C ALA A 91 -4.23 -6.18 -0.98
N LEU A 92 -3.53 -7.04 -0.23
CA LEU A 92 -2.14 -6.78 0.16
C LEU A 92 -1.22 -6.71 -1.05
N GLU A 93 -1.44 -7.61 -2.00
CA GLU A 93 -0.62 -7.69 -3.21
C GLU A 93 -0.84 -6.47 -4.13
N ILE A 94 -2.09 -6.21 -4.51
CA ILE A 94 -2.44 -5.06 -5.36
C ILE A 94 -2.13 -3.75 -4.64
N GLY A 95 -2.38 -3.69 -3.33
CA GLY A 95 -2.04 -2.55 -2.49
C GLY A 95 -0.53 -2.30 -2.44
N GLY A 96 0.29 -3.34 -2.41
CA GLY A 96 1.75 -3.24 -2.51
C GLY A 96 2.21 -2.59 -3.81
N TRP A 97 1.63 -3.02 -4.94
CA TRP A 97 1.92 -2.40 -6.24
C TRP A 97 1.50 -0.92 -6.30
N PHE A 98 0.33 -0.59 -5.77
CA PHE A 98 -0.08 0.81 -5.66
C PHE A 98 0.85 1.62 -4.77
N ALA A 99 1.33 1.06 -3.65
CA ALA A 99 2.21 1.76 -2.74
C ALA A 99 3.57 2.11 -3.38
N ILE A 100 4.10 1.27 -4.26
CA ILE A 100 5.35 1.54 -5.01
C ILE A 100 5.24 2.81 -5.85
N VAL A 101 4.06 3.11 -6.39
CA VAL A 101 3.85 4.31 -7.20
C VAL A 101 3.40 5.48 -6.32
N LEU A 102 2.46 5.23 -5.43
CA LEU A 102 1.79 6.26 -4.64
C LEU A 102 2.70 6.87 -3.59
N VAL A 103 3.48 6.07 -2.85
CA VAL A 103 4.33 6.58 -1.76
C VAL A 103 5.41 7.51 -2.32
N PRO A 104 6.18 7.16 -3.36
CA PRO A 104 7.11 8.09 -3.98
C PRO A 104 6.43 9.33 -4.55
N ALA A 105 5.27 9.18 -5.19
CA ALA A 105 4.52 10.33 -5.73
C ALA A 105 4.13 11.32 -4.61
N LEU A 106 3.61 10.84 -3.48
CA LEU A 106 3.28 11.68 -2.33
C LEU A 106 4.51 12.35 -1.71
N LEU A 107 5.66 11.67 -1.68
CA LEU A 107 6.92 12.26 -1.22
C LEU A 107 7.42 13.37 -2.14
N VAL A 108 7.32 13.18 -3.46
CA VAL A 108 7.65 14.19 -4.47
C VAL A 108 6.71 15.39 -4.33
N ILE A 109 5.40 15.17 -4.22
CA ILE A 109 4.41 16.23 -4.02
C ILE A 109 4.74 17.02 -2.75
N ARG A 110 5.01 16.35 -1.64
CA ARG A 110 5.42 17.00 -0.39
C ARG A 110 6.68 17.84 -0.59
N PHE A 111 7.69 17.31 -1.29
CA PHE A 111 8.93 18.02 -1.55
C PHE A 111 8.70 19.28 -2.39
N LEU A 112 7.92 19.18 -3.46
CA LEU A 112 7.57 20.31 -4.32
C LEU A 112 6.75 21.37 -3.55
N LEU A 113 5.78 20.96 -2.74
CA LEU A 113 5.00 21.87 -1.88
C LEU A 113 5.90 22.59 -0.88
N GLN A 114 6.82 21.89 -0.23
CA GLN A 114 7.77 22.50 0.70
C GLN A 114 8.70 23.50 -0.01
N ARG A 115 9.13 23.19 -1.24
CA ARG A 115 9.95 24.09 -2.05
C ARG A 115 9.17 25.34 -2.45
N ALA A 116 7.93 25.19 -2.92
CA ALA A 116 7.06 26.30 -3.30
C ALA A 116 6.77 27.23 -2.10
N LEU A 117 6.41 26.66 -0.94
CA LEU A 117 6.16 27.42 0.28
C LEU A 117 7.38 28.22 0.77
N ARG A 118 8.60 27.71 0.54
CA ARG A 118 9.83 28.46 0.85
C ARG A 118 10.19 29.54 -0.16
N THR A 119 9.68 29.44 -1.38
CA THR A 119 9.95 30.43 -2.44
C THR A 119 9.02 31.64 -2.32
N ILE A 120 7.82 31.45 -1.74
CA ILE A 120 6.83 32.50 -1.51
C ILE A 120 7.12 33.31 -0.22
N ARG A 121 7.93 32.75 0.69
CA ARG A 121 8.29 33.37 1.98
C ARG A 121 9.63 34.08 1.90
#